data_AF-A0A7C5SZ15-F1
#
_entry.id   AF-A0A7C5SZ15-F1
#
_cell.length_a   1.000
_cell.length_b   1.000
_cell.length_c   1.000
_cell.angle_alpha   90.00
_cell.angle_beta   90.00
_cell.angle_gamma   90.00
#
_symmetry.space_group_name_H-M   'P 1'
#
loop_
_entity.id
_entity.type
_entity.pdbx_description
1 polymer ?
#
loop_
_entity_poly.entity_id
_entity_poly.type
_entity_poly.pdbx_seq_one_letter_code
_entity_poly.pdbx_strand_id
1 'polypeptide(L)'
;MKVRQIKELLSQVDNPALLFNKLLVLQYAEQISQNQDVKKIEYIESFMEILKGKKSPPPPELEGVKQESFRLKTAYRLVIGAGYPSFIENGFLFHHVYGIPYIPGETLKGLARAVFILSVAEAVKEETKLSELEKELSEEVEGIYYQIPKKINIILDDYTIENPVETFRKIFGSKKRRGQVIFFDAYPVDFNPSEHFEADIMNSHYGEYYQSGKAPADWLNPNPIHFLALKEGVVFEFSLGLAPLEPMENNEEKLFLATARRLLEVGLKNFGVGNKKRKGYGWFSDKAVGR
;
A
#
# COMPACT_ATOMS: atom_id res chain seq x y z
N MET A 1 -2.43 21.13 24.40
CA MET A 1 -3.88 20.91 24.33
C MET A 1 -4.36 20.15 25.56
N LYS A 2 -5.51 20.50 26.15
CA LYS A 2 -6.20 19.63 27.12
C LYS A 2 -7.03 18.63 26.32
N VAL A 3 -7.01 17.34 26.66
CA VAL A 3 -7.76 16.24 26.00
C VAL A 3 -9.21 16.63 25.66
N ARG A 4 -9.84 17.45 26.51
CA ARG A 4 -11.20 17.97 26.32
C ARG A 4 -11.41 18.74 25.01
N GLN A 5 -10.44 19.57 24.59
CA GLN A 5 -10.52 20.35 23.35
C GLN A 5 -10.36 19.47 22.11
N ILE A 6 -9.52 18.43 22.20
CA ILE A 6 -9.40 17.40 21.16
C ILE A 6 -10.78 16.76 21.00
N LYS A 7 -11.33 16.19 22.08
CA LYS A 7 -12.62 15.47 22.03
C LYS A 7 -13.76 16.32 21.47
N GLU A 8 -13.78 17.62 21.76
CA GLU A 8 -14.77 18.54 21.21
C GLU A 8 -14.62 18.73 19.69
N LEU A 9 -13.41 18.99 19.19
CA LEU A 9 -13.11 19.02 17.74
C LEU A 9 -13.41 17.68 17.05
N LEU A 10 -13.03 16.58 17.70
CA LEU A 10 -13.27 15.22 17.22
C LEU A 10 -14.76 14.89 17.10
N SER A 11 -15.61 15.47 17.95
CA SER A 11 -17.07 15.26 17.93
C SER A 11 -17.79 16.04 16.81
N GLN A 12 -17.12 17.02 16.20
CA GLN A 12 -17.71 17.91 15.19
C GLN A 12 -17.35 17.51 13.75
N VAL A 13 -16.52 16.48 13.56
CA VAL A 13 -15.98 16.12 12.24
C VAL A 13 -16.26 14.65 11.92
N ASP A 14 -17.13 14.43 10.94
CA ASP A 14 -17.49 13.09 10.46
C ASP A 14 -16.41 12.40 9.62
N ASN A 15 -15.43 13.17 9.11
CA ASN A 15 -14.36 12.73 8.21
C ASN A 15 -13.00 12.61 8.94
N PRO A 16 -12.60 11.40 9.35
CA PRO A 16 -11.35 11.19 10.09
C PRO A 16 -10.11 11.54 9.28
N ALA A 17 -10.15 11.39 7.95
CA ALA A 17 -9.01 11.71 7.08
C ALA A 17 -8.73 13.21 7.04
N LEU A 18 -9.77 14.04 6.94
CA LEU A 18 -9.66 15.51 6.96
C LEU A 18 -9.15 16.00 8.32
N LEU A 19 -9.69 15.41 9.38
CA LEU A 19 -9.33 15.73 10.75
C LEU A 19 -7.87 15.43 11.04
N PHE A 20 -7.45 14.19 10.76
CA PHE A 20 -6.11 13.68 11.06
C PHE A 20 -5.03 14.37 10.22
N ASN A 21 -5.27 14.54 8.91
CA ASN A 21 -4.23 14.99 7.99
C ASN A 21 -4.24 16.51 7.72
N LYS A 22 -5.32 17.24 8.03
CA LYS A 22 -5.44 18.67 7.68
C LYS A 22 -5.83 19.57 8.84
N LEU A 23 -7.00 19.37 9.45
CA LEU A 23 -7.58 20.33 10.40
C LEU A 23 -6.64 20.56 11.60
N LEU A 24 -6.09 19.48 12.14
CA LEU A 24 -5.23 19.53 13.32
C LEU A 24 -3.84 20.08 13.01
N VAL A 25 -3.32 19.80 11.80
CA VAL A 25 -2.06 20.40 11.33
C VAL A 25 -2.22 21.91 11.21
N LEU A 26 -3.32 22.39 10.63
CA LEU A 26 -3.58 23.83 10.46
C LEU A 26 -3.79 24.55 11.79
N GLN A 27 -4.57 23.97 12.71
CA GLN A 27 -4.87 24.62 13.99
C GLN A 27 -3.71 24.62 14.98
N TYR A 28 -2.77 23.67 14.86
CA TYR A 28 -1.76 23.42 15.89
C TYR A 28 -0.33 23.34 15.37
N ALA A 29 -0.05 23.87 14.17
CA ALA A 29 1.28 23.93 13.56
C ALA A 29 2.38 24.42 14.52
N GLU A 30 2.09 25.43 15.34
CA GLU A 30 3.06 26.01 16.30
C GLU A 30 3.36 25.08 17.50
N GLN A 31 2.41 24.23 17.91
CA GLN A 31 2.57 23.31 19.05
C GLN A 31 3.30 22.02 18.65
N ILE A 32 3.22 21.61 17.37
CA ILE A 32 3.94 20.45 16.82
C ILE A 32 5.46 20.65 16.95
N SER A 33 5.93 21.90 16.85
CA SER A 33 7.36 22.25 16.96
C SER A 33 7.95 22.13 18.37
N GLN A 34 7.15 21.88 19.42
CA GLN A 34 7.59 21.93 20.83
C GLN A 34 7.75 20.56 21.53
N ASN A 35 7.79 19.44 20.80
CA ASN A 35 8.21 18.11 21.30
C ASN A 35 7.58 17.68 22.65
N GLN A 36 6.25 17.57 22.72
CA GLN A 36 5.55 17.05 23.91
C GLN A 36 4.89 15.69 23.63
N ASP A 37 5.61 14.60 23.87
CA ASP A 37 5.16 13.23 23.56
C ASP A 37 3.90 12.78 24.31
N VAL A 38 3.69 13.24 25.55
CA VAL A 38 2.53 12.88 26.37
C VAL A 38 1.20 13.30 25.71
N LYS A 39 1.19 14.35 24.89
CA LYS A 39 -0.01 14.81 24.17
C LYS A 39 -0.33 14.00 22.91
N LYS A 40 0.65 13.28 22.34
CA LYS A 40 0.49 12.49 21.11
C LYS A 40 -0.27 11.18 21.36
N ILE A 41 -0.01 10.52 22.49
CA ILE A 41 -0.67 9.27 22.88
C ILE A 41 -2.16 9.50 23.19
N GLU A 42 -2.49 10.47 24.03
CA GLU A 42 -3.88 10.83 24.36
C GLU A 42 -4.68 11.21 23.11
N TYR A 43 -4.02 11.82 22.12
CA TYR A 43 -4.60 12.13 20.82
C TYR A 43 -4.91 10.86 20.02
N ILE A 44 -3.95 9.95 19.91
CA ILE A 44 -4.15 8.67 19.21
C ILE A 44 -5.31 7.90 19.84
N GLU A 45 -5.37 7.80 21.16
CA GLU A 45 -6.47 7.14 21.87
C GLU A 45 -7.82 7.80 21.57
N SER A 46 -7.90 9.14 21.65
CA SER A 46 -9.14 9.88 21.35
C SER A 46 -9.55 9.73 19.88
N PHE A 47 -8.59 9.69 18.95
CA PHE A 47 -8.84 9.48 17.53
C PHE A 47 -9.34 8.06 17.25
N MET A 48 -8.82 7.04 17.95
CA MET A 48 -9.33 5.67 17.88
C MET A 48 -10.80 5.57 18.29
N GLU A 49 -11.25 6.39 19.25
CA GLU A 49 -12.66 6.42 19.64
C GLU A 49 -13.59 6.87 18.50
N ILE A 50 -13.19 7.83 17.66
CA ILE A 50 -13.99 8.27 16.51
C ILE A 50 -14.12 7.18 15.44
N LEU A 51 -13.05 6.41 15.27
CA LEU A 51 -13.02 5.34 14.28
C LEU A 51 -13.90 4.16 14.68
N LYS A 52 -14.33 4.07 15.95
CA LYS A 52 -15.18 2.97 16.43
C LYS A 52 -16.50 2.95 15.67
N GLY A 53 -16.89 1.76 15.21
CA GLY A 53 -18.14 1.55 14.49
C GLY A 53 -18.10 1.90 12.99
N LYS A 54 -17.00 2.47 12.49
CA LYS A 54 -16.78 2.60 11.03
C LYS A 54 -16.57 1.20 10.44
N LYS A 55 -17.26 0.91 9.33
CA LYS A 55 -17.22 -0.39 8.66
C LYS A 55 -16.58 -0.28 7.30
N SER A 56 -15.96 -1.38 6.87
CA SER A 56 -15.43 -1.49 5.53
C SER A 56 -16.53 -1.58 4.49
N PRO A 57 -16.39 -0.87 3.37
CA PRO A 57 -17.32 -1.02 2.27
C PRO A 57 -17.11 -2.39 1.60
N PRO A 58 -18.16 -2.98 1.01
CA PRO A 58 -17.94 -4.04 0.04
C PRO A 58 -17.21 -3.48 -1.19
N PRO A 59 -16.46 -4.32 -1.94
CA PRO A 59 -15.96 -3.93 -3.26
C PRO A 59 -17.11 -3.45 -4.16
N PRO A 60 -16.91 -2.42 -5.00
CA PRO A 60 -17.96 -1.93 -5.87
C PRO A 60 -18.30 -2.98 -6.95
N GLU A 61 -19.57 -3.38 -7.04
CA GLU A 61 -20.07 -4.20 -8.14
C GLU A 61 -20.21 -3.33 -9.39
N LEU A 62 -19.53 -3.73 -10.47
CA LEU A 62 -19.53 -3.02 -11.74
C LEU A 62 -20.17 -3.91 -12.81
N GLU A 63 -21.18 -3.39 -13.50
CA GLU A 63 -21.84 -4.10 -14.59
C GLU A 63 -20.85 -4.43 -15.72
N GLY A 64 -20.92 -5.67 -16.22
CA GLY A 64 -20.01 -6.16 -17.27
C GLY A 64 -18.56 -6.40 -16.80
N VAL A 65 -18.27 -6.29 -15.51
CA VAL A 65 -16.95 -6.58 -14.93
C VAL A 65 -17.00 -7.90 -14.18
N LYS A 66 -16.15 -8.84 -14.59
CA LYS A 66 -15.94 -10.09 -13.84
C LYS A 66 -14.99 -9.82 -12.70
N GLN A 67 -15.40 -10.14 -11.47
CA GLN A 67 -14.61 -9.87 -10.28
C GLN A 67 -14.18 -11.15 -9.57
N GLU A 68 -13.00 -11.09 -8.97
CA GLU A 68 -12.55 -12.08 -7.99
C GLU A 68 -11.88 -11.38 -6.81
N SER A 69 -11.99 -12.00 -5.63
CA SER A 69 -11.42 -11.48 -4.40
C SER A 69 -10.68 -12.56 -3.65
N PHE A 70 -9.65 -12.15 -2.92
CA PHE A 70 -8.90 -13.01 -2.02
C PHE A 70 -8.51 -12.23 -0.76
N ARG A 71 -8.20 -12.95 0.32
CA ARG A 71 -7.92 -12.35 1.62
C ARG A 71 -6.54 -12.73 2.10
N LEU A 72 -5.79 -11.74 2.56
CA LEU A 72 -4.50 -11.94 3.23
C LEU A 72 -4.49 -11.22 4.57
N LYS A 73 -3.62 -11.65 5.48
CA LYS A 73 -3.40 -10.99 6.76
C LYS A 73 -2.10 -10.19 6.74
N THR A 74 -2.05 -9.05 7.41
CA THR A 74 -0.78 -8.36 7.68
C THR A 74 0.14 -9.33 8.42
N ALA A 75 1.28 -9.67 7.84
CA ALA A 75 2.29 -10.56 8.43
C ALA A 75 3.18 -9.83 9.44
N TYR A 76 3.23 -8.51 9.34
CA TYR A 76 3.81 -7.61 10.33
C TYR A 76 3.07 -6.27 10.26
N ARG A 77 3.49 -5.28 11.05
CA ARG A 77 2.88 -3.96 11.08
C ARG A 77 2.78 -3.32 9.70
N LEU A 78 1.65 -2.66 9.42
CA LEU A 78 1.41 -1.95 8.17
C LEU A 78 1.29 -0.45 8.42
N VAL A 79 2.10 0.33 7.69
CA VAL A 79 2.06 1.79 7.71
C VAL A 79 1.78 2.29 6.31
N ILE A 80 0.61 2.89 6.13
CA ILE A 80 0.15 3.48 4.87
C ILE A 80 0.04 5.00 5.02
N GLY A 81 0.44 5.74 3.99
CA GLY A 81 0.31 7.21 4.01
C GLY A 81 1.27 7.96 4.93
N ALA A 82 2.45 7.41 5.26
CA ALA A 82 3.44 8.10 6.10
C ALA A 82 3.94 9.44 5.51
N GLY A 83 3.74 9.69 4.21
CA GLY A 83 4.04 10.97 3.56
C GLY A 83 2.95 12.04 3.70
N TYR A 84 1.80 11.72 4.31
CA TYR A 84 0.76 12.73 4.57
C TYR A 84 1.17 13.63 5.75
N PRO A 85 0.86 14.94 5.69
CA PRO A 85 1.02 15.83 6.85
C PRO A 85 0.20 15.35 8.03
N SER A 86 0.75 15.45 9.25
CA SER A 86 0.08 14.96 10.46
C SER A 86 0.61 15.62 11.72
N PHE A 87 -0.24 15.70 12.74
CA PHE A 87 0.09 16.21 14.06
C PHE A 87 1.14 15.35 14.79
N ILE A 88 1.23 14.05 14.46
CA ILE A 88 2.20 13.10 15.04
C ILE A 88 3.41 12.87 14.11
N GLU A 89 3.76 13.87 13.28
CA GLU A 89 4.88 13.88 12.31
C GLU A 89 4.74 12.93 11.12
N ASN A 90 4.14 11.75 11.28
CA ASN A 90 3.79 10.85 10.18
C ASN A 90 2.27 10.76 10.01
N GLY A 91 1.81 10.96 8.78
CA GLY A 91 0.41 10.76 8.42
C GLY A 91 0.00 9.30 8.36
N PHE A 92 -1.30 9.11 8.21
CA PHE A 92 -1.87 7.80 7.97
C PHE A 92 -2.98 7.92 6.93
N LEU A 93 -3.04 6.94 6.03
CA LEU A 93 -4.02 6.95 4.95
C LEU A 93 -5.36 6.37 5.41
N PHE A 94 -6.37 7.23 5.42
CA PHE A 94 -7.77 6.87 5.69
C PHE A 94 -8.63 7.17 4.47
N HIS A 95 -9.63 6.32 4.22
CA HIS A 95 -10.61 6.56 3.17
C HIS A 95 -11.47 7.78 3.53
N HIS A 96 -11.57 8.72 2.61
CA HIS A 96 -12.20 10.03 2.85
C HIS A 96 -13.71 9.95 3.16
N VAL A 97 -14.42 8.91 2.69
CA VAL A 97 -15.85 8.69 3.00
C VAL A 97 -16.04 7.77 4.22
N TYR A 98 -15.26 6.70 4.31
CA TYR A 98 -15.51 5.62 5.26
C TYR A 98 -14.74 5.79 6.57
N GLY A 99 -13.68 6.62 6.56
CA GLY A 99 -12.84 6.86 7.72
C GLY A 99 -11.95 5.67 8.12
N ILE A 100 -11.91 4.61 7.32
CA ILE A 100 -11.14 3.40 7.61
C ILE A 100 -9.79 3.41 6.88
N PRO A 101 -8.78 2.69 7.38
CA PRO A 101 -7.55 2.46 6.64
C PRO A 101 -7.82 1.70 5.33
N TYR A 102 -7.08 2.01 4.26
CA TYR A 102 -7.18 1.28 2.99
C TYR A 102 -5.86 1.33 2.22
N ILE A 103 -5.64 0.35 1.34
CA ILE A 103 -4.51 0.35 0.40
C ILE A 103 -5.05 0.75 -0.98
N PRO A 104 -4.56 1.83 -1.60
CA PRO A 104 -5.04 2.26 -2.91
C PRO A 104 -4.80 1.20 -4.00
N GLY A 105 -5.78 1.03 -4.89
CA GLY A 105 -5.70 0.14 -6.04
C GLY A 105 -4.51 0.47 -6.96
N GLU A 106 -4.13 1.75 -7.06
CA GLU A 106 -2.91 2.18 -7.77
C GLU A 106 -1.62 1.62 -7.15
N THR A 107 -1.57 1.51 -5.82
CA THR A 107 -0.43 0.94 -5.09
C THR A 107 -0.34 -0.56 -5.35
N LEU A 108 -1.48 -1.25 -5.35
CA LEU A 108 -1.57 -2.68 -5.64
C LEU A 108 -1.21 -2.97 -7.10
N LYS A 109 -1.72 -2.17 -8.05
CA LYS A 109 -1.37 -2.25 -9.46
C LYS A 109 0.12 -2.03 -9.69
N GLY A 110 0.70 -1.00 -9.06
CA GLY A 110 2.13 -0.70 -9.15
C GLY A 110 3.00 -1.82 -8.60
N LEU A 111 2.58 -2.45 -7.48
CA LEU A 111 3.26 -3.59 -6.91
C LEU A 111 3.25 -4.80 -7.84
N ALA A 112 2.07 -5.21 -8.34
CA ALA A 112 1.95 -6.32 -9.28
C ALA A 112 2.73 -6.07 -10.59
N ARG A 113 2.71 -4.82 -11.08
CA ARG A 113 3.49 -4.39 -12.25
C ARG A 113 5.00 -4.53 -12.02
N ALA A 114 5.49 -4.13 -10.84
CA ALA A 114 6.90 -4.26 -10.48
C ALA A 114 7.34 -5.74 -10.44
N VAL A 115 6.52 -6.62 -9.84
CA VAL A 115 6.77 -8.07 -9.84
C VAL A 115 6.84 -8.62 -11.27
N PHE A 116 5.95 -8.19 -12.16
CA PHE A 116 5.98 -8.60 -13.57
C PHE A 116 7.30 -8.21 -14.24
N ILE A 117 7.72 -6.94 -14.10
CA ILE A 117 8.95 -6.42 -14.72
C ILE A 117 10.16 -7.17 -14.19
N LEU A 118 10.21 -7.46 -12.88
CA LEU A 118 11.27 -8.27 -12.29
C LEU A 118 11.29 -9.71 -12.84
N SER A 119 10.12 -10.32 -13.03
CA SER A 119 9.98 -11.66 -13.61
C SER A 119 10.50 -11.71 -15.05
N VAL A 120 10.22 -10.66 -15.84
CA VAL A 120 10.77 -10.53 -17.20
C VAL A 120 12.29 -10.33 -17.15
N ALA A 121 12.78 -9.46 -16.26
CA ALA A 121 14.22 -9.20 -16.12
C ALA A 121 15.00 -10.45 -15.70
N GLU A 122 14.43 -11.31 -14.83
CA GLU A 122 15.03 -12.59 -14.44
C GLU A 122 15.08 -13.59 -15.61
N ALA A 123 14.08 -13.57 -16.49
CA ALA A 123 14.01 -14.46 -17.65
C ALA A 123 14.93 -14.02 -18.81
N VAL A 124 15.28 -12.74 -18.90
CA VAL A 124 16.22 -12.21 -19.89
C VAL A 124 17.65 -12.53 -19.45
N LYS A 125 18.43 -13.18 -20.31
CA LYS A 125 19.77 -13.70 -19.99
C LYS A 125 20.90 -12.64 -20.02
N GLU A 126 20.54 -11.38 -20.20
CA GLU A 126 21.48 -10.26 -20.38
C GLU A 126 21.27 -9.21 -19.30
N GLU A 127 22.31 -8.42 -19.02
CA GLU A 127 22.24 -7.34 -18.03
C GLU A 127 21.17 -6.31 -18.45
N THR A 128 20.08 -6.27 -17.69
CA THR A 128 18.86 -5.54 -18.08
C THR A 128 18.64 -4.34 -17.19
N LYS A 129 18.48 -3.16 -17.77
CA LYS A 129 18.01 -1.98 -17.02
C LYS A 129 16.49 -2.02 -16.93
N LEU A 130 15.97 -2.14 -15.70
CA LEU A 130 14.52 -2.21 -15.44
C LEU A 130 13.73 -1.06 -16.08
N SER A 131 14.30 0.15 -16.10
CA SER A 131 13.66 1.32 -16.71
C SER A 131 13.51 1.22 -18.22
N GLU A 132 14.42 0.54 -18.92
CA GLU A 132 14.35 0.35 -20.37
C GLU A 132 13.38 -0.78 -20.71
N LEU A 133 13.39 -1.86 -19.91
CA LEU A 133 12.44 -2.96 -20.04
C LEU A 133 11.00 -2.48 -19.81
N GLU A 134 10.77 -1.64 -18.80
CA GLU A 134 9.46 -1.04 -18.57
C GLU A 134 9.01 -0.18 -19.76
N LYS A 135 9.93 0.53 -20.41
CA LYS A 135 9.62 1.30 -21.63
C LYS A 135 9.22 0.38 -22.77
N GLU A 136 9.94 -0.70 -23.02
CA GLU A 136 9.60 -1.66 -24.08
C GLU A 136 8.20 -2.27 -23.88
N LEU A 137 7.87 -2.63 -22.64
CA LEU A 137 6.56 -3.18 -22.29
C LEU A 137 5.44 -2.14 -22.42
N SER A 138 5.64 -0.93 -21.90
CA SER A 138 4.57 0.06 -21.69
C SER A 138 4.49 1.17 -22.74
N GLU A 139 5.52 1.43 -23.52
CA GLU A 139 5.52 2.50 -24.54
C GLU A 139 5.26 1.96 -25.95
N GLU A 140 5.39 0.65 -26.16
CA GLU A 140 5.27 0.02 -27.48
C GLU A 140 6.22 0.68 -28.51
N VAL A 141 7.48 0.86 -28.08
CA VAL A 141 8.57 1.39 -28.91
C VAL A 141 8.85 0.46 -30.09
N GLU A 142 9.24 1.05 -31.21
CA GLU A 142 9.68 0.31 -32.39
C GLU A 142 11.11 -0.20 -32.20
N GLY A 143 11.31 -1.51 -32.38
CA GLY A 143 12.58 -2.20 -32.11
C GLY A 143 12.47 -3.14 -30.90
N ILE A 144 13.05 -4.34 -31.03
CA ILE A 144 13.16 -5.30 -29.92
C ILE A 144 14.45 -4.95 -29.18
N TYR A 145 14.31 -4.34 -28.00
CA TYR A 145 15.48 -3.96 -27.18
C TYR A 145 15.96 -5.16 -26.38
N TYR A 146 15.02 -5.93 -25.82
CA TYR A 146 15.30 -7.14 -25.07
C TYR A 146 14.66 -8.35 -25.78
N GLN A 147 15.39 -9.45 -25.91
CA GLN A 147 14.85 -10.71 -26.42
C GLN A 147 14.00 -11.41 -25.34
N ILE A 148 12.83 -10.83 -25.05
CA ILE A 148 11.92 -11.35 -24.04
C ILE A 148 11.42 -12.76 -24.47
N PRO A 149 11.64 -13.81 -23.66
CA PRO A 149 11.17 -15.15 -23.99
C PRO A 149 9.66 -15.22 -24.14
N LYS A 150 9.17 -16.13 -25.01
CA LYS A 150 7.72 -16.35 -25.20
C LYS A 150 7.02 -16.88 -23.95
N LYS A 151 7.76 -17.46 -23.00
CA LYS A 151 7.27 -17.94 -21.71
C LYS A 151 8.25 -17.53 -20.61
N ILE A 152 7.73 -17.01 -19.52
CA ILE A 152 8.49 -16.67 -18.32
C ILE A 152 7.76 -17.22 -17.08
N ASN A 153 8.46 -17.43 -15.98
CA ASN A 153 7.82 -17.70 -14.70
C ASN A 153 7.74 -16.42 -13.88
N ILE A 154 6.72 -16.29 -13.04
CA ILE A 154 6.66 -15.22 -12.05
C ILE A 154 7.79 -15.43 -11.04
N ILE A 155 8.56 -14.40 -10.73
CA ILE A 155 9.61 -14.47 -9.72
C ILE A 155 9.01 -14.91 -8.36
N LEU A 156 9.65 -15.86 -7.67
CA LEU A 156 9.18 -16.44 -6.41
C LEU A 156 7.84 -17.20 -6.48
N ASP A 157 7.39 -17.62 -7.67
CA ASP A 157 6.21 -18.47 -7.89
C ASP A 157 6.46 -19.39 -9.09
N ASP A 158 5.78 -20.54 -9.17
CA ASP A 158 5.96 -21.50 -10.26
C ASP A 158 5.01 -21.26 -11.45
N TYR A 159 4.20 -20.20 -11.38
CA TYR A 159 3.24 -19.85 -12.42
C TYR A 159 3.92 -19.29 -13.67
N THR A 160 3.66 -19.93 -14.81
CA THR A 160 4.17 -19.51 -16.12
C THR A 160 3.23 -18.50 -16.79
N ILE A 161 3.80 -17.41 -17.27
CA ILE A 161 3.16 -16.43 -18.13
C ILE A 161 3.56 -16.69 -19.58
N GLU A 162 2.57 -16.92 -20.45
CA GLU A 162 2.77 -16.97 -21.89
C GLU A 162 2.60 -15.59 -22.51
N ASN A 163 3.34 -15.34 -23.59
CA ASN A 163 3.35 -14.07 -24.33
C ASN A 163 3.43 -12.85 -23.40
N PRO A 164 4.51 -12.70 -22.60
CA PRO A 164 4.57 -11.73 -21.50
C PRO A 164 4.35 -10.29 -21.95
N VAL A 165 4.76 -9.91 -23.15
CA VAL A 165 4.56 -8.55 -23.67
C VAL A 165 3.07 -8.25 -23.84
N GLU A 166 2.32 -9.14 -24.49
CA GLU A 166 0.88 -8.93 -24.67
C GLU A 166 0.14 -9.07 -23.35
N THR A 167 0.48 -10.08 -22.52
CA THR A 167 -0.11 -10.27 -21.20
C THR A 167 0.07 -9.04 -20.30
N PHE A 168 1.27 -8.43 -20.30
CA PHE A 168 1.53 -7.19 -19.58
C PHE A 168 0.59 -6.07 -20.04
N ARG A 169 0.46 -5.88 -21.36
CA ARG A 169 -0.34 -4.82 -21.97
C ARG A 169 -1.83 -5.04 -21.73
N LYS A 170 -2.30 -6.28 -21.76
CA LYS A 170 -3.69 -6.66 -21.43
C LYS A 170 -4.01 -6.38 -19.97
N ILE A 171 -3.12 -6.70 -19.04
CA ILE A 171 -3.35 -6.49 -17.60
C ILE A 171 -3.20 -5.00 -17.24
N PHE A 172 -2.05 -4.40 -17.53
CA PHE A 172 -1.67 -3.08 -17.01
C PHE A 172 -1.98 -1.93 -17.97
N GLY A 173 -2.05 -2.20 -19.27
CA GLY A 173 -2.10 -1.19 -20.32
C GLY A 173 -0.72 -0.74 -20.79
N SER A 174 -0.74 0.18 -21.75
CA SER A 174 0.43 0.86 -22.31
C SER A 174 0.11 2.36 -22.47
N LYS A 175 1.05 3.15 -23.01
CA LYS A 175 0.79 4.54 -23.40
C LYS A 175 -0.24 4.65 -24.54
N LYS A 176 -0.46 3.58 -25.32
CA LYS A 176 -1.38 3.54 -26.47
C LYS A 176 -2.70 2.84 -26.16
N ARG A 177 -2.75 1.97 -25.14
CA ARG A 177 -3.94 1.16 -24.83
C ARG A 177 -4.24 1.12 -23.33
N ARG A 178 -5.52 1.13 -22.97
CA ARG A 178 -5.98 0.96 -21.60
C ARG A 178 -5.79 -0.50 -21.16
N GLY A 179 -5.37 -0.72 -19.91
CA GLY A 179 -5.38 -2.05 -19.30
C GLY A 179 -6.81 -2.56 -19.09
N GLN A 180 -6.98 -3.88 -19.10
CA GLN A 180 -8.26 -4.55 -18.97
C GLN A 180 -8.50 -5.11 -17.56
N VAL A 181 -7.46 -5.18 -16.71
CA VAL A 181 -7.58 -5.57 -15.30
C VAL A 181 -7.64 -4.32 -14.40
N ILE A 182 -8.67 -4.28 -13.57
CA ILE A 182 -8.93 -3.29 -12.53
C ILE A 182 -8.37 -3.83 -11.22
N PHE A 183 -7.54 -3.03 -10.54
CA PHE A 183 -7.08 -3.27 -9.19
C PHE A 183 -7.89 -2.36 -8.28
N PHE A 184 -8.82 -2.93 -7.50
CA PHE A 184 -9.62 -2.14 -6.56
C PHE A 184 -8.82 -1.78 -5.32
N ASP A 185 -9.28 -0.77 -4.59
CA ASP A 185 -8.77 -0.48 -3.25
C ASP A 185 -8.98 -1.70 -2.33
N ALA A 186 -8.00 -1.99 -1.48
CA ALA A 186 -8.10 -3.06 -0.49
C ALA A 186 -8.44 -2.47 0.89
N TYR A 187 -9.41 -3.10 1.55
CA TYR A 187 -9.92 -2.70 2.85
C TYR A 187 -9.74 -3.83 3.87
N PRO A 188 -9.58 -3.53 5.17
CA PRO A 188 -9.70 -4.54 6.21
C PRO A 188 -11.09 -5.20 6.18
N VAL A 189 -11.20 -6.52 6.36
CA VAL A 189 -12.50 -7.23 6.31
C VAL A 189 -13.37 -6.91 7.53
N ASP A 190 -12.75 -6.92 8.70
CA ASP A 190 -13.33 -6.44 9.93
C ASP A 190 -12.41 -5.32 10.42
N PHE A 191 -12.98 -4.19 10.83
CA PHE A 191 -12.19 -3.04 11.26
C PHE A 191 -12.62 -2.60 12.65
N ASN A 192 -11.83 -3.04 13.63
CA ASN A 192 -11.90 -2.57 15.01
C ASN A 192 -10.65 -1.74 15.33
N PRO A 193 -10.75 -0.40 15.46
CA PRO A 193 -9.58 0.45 15.71
C PRO A 193 -8.81 0.07 16.97
N SER A 194 -9.51 -0.29 18.06
CA SER A 194 -8.87 -0.63 19.33
C SER A 194 -8.06 -1.94 19.26
N GLU A 195 -8.47 -2.85 18.38
CA GLU A 195 -7.76 -4.12 18.16
C GLU A 195 -6.71 -3.99 17.07
N HIS A 196 -6.98 -3.24 16.00
CA HIS A 196 -6.16 -3.23 14.78
C HIS A 196 -5.12 -2.12 14.74
N PHE A 197 -5.23 -1.07 15.53
CA PHE A 197 -4.22 -0.01 15.56
C PHE A 197 -3.31 -0.10 16.79
N GLU A 198 -2.06 0.31 16.61
CA GLU A 198 -1.12 0.57 17.68
C GLU A 198 -0.30 1.84 17.40
N ALA A 199 0.16 2.49 18.47
CA ALA A 199 1.18 3.52 18.38
C ALA A 199 2.56 2.84 18.41
N ASP A 200 3.35 3.04 17.36
CA ASP A 200 4.71 2.51 17.29
C ASP A 200 5.73 3.66 17.40
N ILE A 201 6.94 3.35 17.86
CA ILE A 201 8.00 4.33 18.14
C ILE A 201 9.17 4.09 17.20
N MET A 202 9.57 5.15 16.49
CA MET A 202 10.86 5.17 15.79
C MET A 202 11.84 6.09 16.49
N ASN A 203 12.92 5.53 17.03
CA ASN A 203 14.09 6.31 17.42
C ASN A 203 14.91 6.62 16.16
N SER A 204 14.89 7.87 15.70
CA SER A 204 15.83 8.31 14.67
C SER A 204 17.19 8.53 15.34
N HIS A 205 18.10 7.57 15.21
CA HIS A 205 19.43 7.67 15.84
C HIS A 205 20.37 8.69 15.14
N TYR A 206 19.99 9.33 14.03
CA TYR A 206 20.89 10.21 13.28
C TYR A 206 20.19 11.41 12.59
N GLY A 207 19.32 12.13 13.30
CA GLY A 207 18.70 13.36 12.76
C GLY A 207 19.72 14.44 12.37
N GLU A 208 20.76 14.64 13.17
CA GLU A 208 21.76 15.70 12.96
C GLU A 208 22.83 15.36 11.89
N TYR A 209 23.08 14.08 11.61
CA TYR A 209 24.06 13.62 10.61
C TYR A 209 23.65 14.05 9.19
N TYR A 210 22.36 13.89 8.86
CA TYR A 210 21.82 14.23 7.53
C TYR A 210 21.61 15.74 7.31
N GLN A 211 21.48 16.54 8.38
CA GLN A 211 21.25 17.98 8.27
C GLN A 211 22.53 18.81 8.31
N SER A 212 23.63 18.30 8.88
CA SER A 212 24.80 19.14 9.20
C SER A 212 26.18 18.57 8.86
N GLY A 213 26.28 17.34 8.33
CA GLY A 213 27.55 16.77 7.88
C GLY A 213 28.58 16.52 8.99
N LYS A 214 28.18 16.55 10.26
CA LYS A 214 29.04 16.22 11.42
C LYS A 214 29.11 14.71 11.65
N ALA A 215 30.24 14.22 12.19
CA ALA A 215 30.44 12.81 12.48
C ALA A 215 29.37 12.26 13.46
N PRO A 216 28.90 11.01 13.29
CA PRO A 216 27.92 10.40 14.17
C PRO A 216 28.51 10.25 15.58
N ALA A 217 27.76 10.67 16.58
CA ALA A 217 28.16 10.64 17.97
C ALA A 217 27.16 9.81 18.79
N ASP A 218 27.65 8.81 19.53
CA ASP A 218 26.84 7.82 20.27
C ASP A 218 26.11 8.39 21.51
N TRP A 219 26.21 9.70 21.78
CA TRP A 219 25.62 10.36 22.97
C TRP A 219 24.39 11.23 22.66
N LEU A 220 23.84 11.18 21.45
CA LEU A 220 22.61 11.90 21.11
C LEU A 220 21.38 11.18 21.70
N ASN A 221 20.56 11.91 22.48
CA ASN A 221 19.30 11.39 22.99
C ASN A 221 18.36 11.05 21.81
N PRO A 222 17.81 9.83 21.73
CA PRO A 222 16.85 9.51 20.70
C PRO A 222 15.60 10.37 20.88
N ASN A 223 15.16 11.04 19.81
CA ASN A 223 13.84 11.68 19.79
C ASN A 223 12.82 10.64 19.29
N PRO A 224 11.97 10.05 20.15
CA PRO A 224 11.02 9.01 19.76
C PRO A 224 9.93 9.61 18.88
N ILE A 225 9.88 9.18 17.61
CA ILE A 225 8.81 9.57 16.69
C ILE A 225 7.69 8.54 16.81
N HIS A 226 6.63 8.91 17.50
CA HIS A 226 5.39 8.12 17.57
C HIS A 226 4.63 8.20 16.25
N PHE A 227 4.28 7.06 15.65
CA PHE A 227 3.42 7.02 14.47
C PHE A 227 2.36 5.93 14.59
N LEU A 228 1.30 6.08 13.81
CA LEU A 228 0.22 5.11 13.79
C LEU A 228 0.52 3.95 12.83
N ALA A 229 0.29 2.72 13.29
CA ALA A 229 0.46 1.51 12.49
C ALA A 229 -0.71 0.55 12.70
N LEU A 230 -1.08 -0.17 11.64
CA LEU A 230 -1.93 -1.34 11.78
C LEU A 230 -1.11 -2.51 12.29
N LYS A 231 -1.68 -3.26 13.24
CA LYS A 231 -1.05 -4.45 13.84
C LYS A 231 -0.88 -5.57 12.82
N GLU A 232 -0.08 -6.55 13.22
CA GLU A 232 -0.08 -7.87 12.61
C GLU A 232 -1.45 -8.56 12.75
N GLY A 233 -1.80 -9.41 11.79
CA GLY A 233 -2.99 -10.25 11.82
C GLY A 233 -4.27 -9.61 11.26
N VAL A 234 -4.22 -8.34 10.84
CA VAL A 234 -5.37 -7.64 10.25
C VAL A 234 -5.66 -8.22 8.87
N VAL A 235 -6.87 -8.76 8.70
CA VAL A 235 -7.31 -9.36 7.42
C VAL A 235 -7.72 -8.26 6.46
N PHE A 236 -7.11 -8.22 5.28
CA PHE A 236 -7.52 -7.37 4.16
C PHE A 236 -8.16 -8.21 3.04
N GLU A 237 -9.14 -7.62 2.37
CA GLU A 237 -9.72 -8.15 1.14
C GLU A 237 -9.14 -7.39 -0.06
N PHE A 238 -8.58 -8.15 -0.99
CA PHE A 238 -8.02 -7.67 -2.25
C PHE A 238 -8.94 -8.13 -3.37
N SER A 239 -9.40 -7.19 -4.19
CA SER A 239 -10.32 -7.47 -5.28
C SER A 239 -9.73 -7.06 -6.62
N LEU A 240 -9.92 -7.90 -7.62
CA LEU A 240 -9.54 -7.67 -9.01
C LEU A 240 -10.78 -7.73 -9.88
N GLY A 241 -10.85 -6.86 -10.87
CA GLY A 241 -11.91 -6.85 -11.87
C GLY A 241 -11.33 -7.01 -13.27
N LEU A 242 -12.05 -7.65 -14.17
CA LEU A 242 -11.75 -7.68 -15.58
C LEU A 242 -12.83 -6.93 -16.34
N ALA A 243 -12.42 -5.90 -17.06
CA ALA A 243 -13.27 -5.09 -17.94
C ALA A 243 -12.77 -5.23 -19.39
N PRO A 244 -13.24 -6.24 -20.14
CA PRO A 244 -12.81 -6.49 -21.51
C PRO A 244 -13.02 -5.27 -22.42
N LEU A 245 -12.05 -4.99 -23.28
CA LEU A 245 -12.12 -3.96 -24.32
C LEU A 245 -12.43 -4.52 -25.70
N GLU A 246 -12.28 -5.82 -25.85
CA GLU A 246 -12.46 -6.58 -27.07
C GLU A 246 -13.00 -7.97 -26.71
N PRO A 247 -13.64 -8.69 -27.63
CA PRO A 247 -14.03 -10.08 -27.41
C PRO A 247 -12.80 -10.89 -27.00
N MET A 248 -12.91 -11.59 -25.87
CA MET A 248 -11.86 -12.48 -25.37
C MET A 248 -12.12 -13.92 -25.82
N GLU A 249 -11.05 -14.65 -26.09
CA GLU A 249 -11.13 -16.09 -26.35
C GLU A 249 -11.45 -16.88 -25.06
N ASN A 250 -11.92 -18.12 -25.22
CA ASN A 250 -12.24 -18.99 -24.09
C ASN A 250 -11.03 -19.11 -23.14
N ASN A 251 -11.25 -18.80 -21.86
CA ASN A 251 -10.29 -18.80 -20.75
C ASN A 251 -9.35 -17.59 -20.60
N GLU A 252 -9.25 -16.67 -21.57
CA GLU A 252 -8.39 -15.47 -21.42
C GLU A 252 -8.77 -14.66 -20.19
N GLU A 253 -10.07 -14.50 -19.91
CA GLU A 253 -10.54 -13.77 -18.74
C GLU A 253 -9.99 -14.36 -17.43
N LYS A 254 -10.06 -15.69 -17.31
CA LYS A 254 -9.61 -16.42 -16.14
C LYS A 254 -8.08 -16.36 -16.04
N LEU A 255 -7.39 -16.41 -17.18
CA LEU A 255 -5.94 -16.32 -17.26
C LEU A 255 -5.44 -14.95 -16.78
N PHE A 256 -6.04 -13.85 -17.24
CA PHE A 256 -5.60 -12.50 -16.87
C PHE A 256 -5.86 -12.19 -15.39
N LEU A 257 -7.03 -12.58 -14.86
CA LEU A 257 -7.33 -12.46 -13.44
C LEU A 257 -6.37 -13.31 -12.59
N ALA A 258 -6.19 -14.58 -12.94
CA ALA A 258 -5.26 -15.46 -12.23
C ALA A 258 -3.81 -14.93 -12.24
N THR A 259 -3.35 -14.43 -13.39
CA THR A 259 -2.01 -13.85 -13.53
C THR A 259 -1.87 -12.59 -12.67
N ALA A 260 -2.84 -11.67 -12.73
CA ALA A 260 -2.84 -10.46 -11.91
C ALA A 260 -2.87 -10.77 -10.41
N ARG A 261 -3.66 -11.77 -10.00
CA ARG A 261 -3.72 -12.27 -8.63
C ARG A 261 -2.38 -12.82 -8.16
N ARG A 262 -1.76 -13.71 -8.94
CA ARG A 262 -0.46 -14.31 -8.59
C ARG A 262 0.64 -13.26 -8.43
N LEU A 263 0.72 -12.31 -9.37
CA LEU A 263 1.64 -11.18 -9.27
C LEU A 263 1.42 -10.35 -8.01
N LEU A 264 0.15 -10.09 -7.67
CA LEU A 264 -0.19 -9.32 -6.48
C LEU A 264 0.11 -10.10 -5.18
N GLU A 265 -0.21 -11.40 -5.12
CA GLU A 265 0.11 -12.26 -3.98
C GLU A 265 1.63 -12.33 -3.74
N VAL A 266 2.43 -12.52 -4.79
CA VAL A 266 3.90 -12.48 -4.71
C VAL A 266 4.38 -11.12 -4.21
N GLY A 267 3.83 -10.04 -4.76
CA GLY A 267 4.13 -8.67 -4.35
C GLY A 267 3.89 -8.44 -2.86
N LEU A 268 2.70 -8.82 -2.39
CA LEU A 268 2.26 -8.62 -1.01
C LEU A 268 3.05 -9.47 0.00
N LYS A 269 3.44 -10.70 -0.39
CA LYS A 269 4.18 -11.63 0.47
C LYS A 269 5.68 -11.33 0.57
N ASN A 270 6.28 -10.82 -0.51
CA ASN A 270 7.76 -10.74 -0.61
C ASN A 270 8.32 -9.32 -0.68
N PHE A 271 7.54 -8.36 -1.18
CA PHE A 271 8.00 -6.97 -1.39
C PHE A 271 7.29 -5.98 -0.48
N GLY A 272 6.07 -6.30 -0.06
CA GLY A 272 5.22 -5.49 0.82
C GLY A 272 4.67 -4.21 0.19
N VAL A 273 3.72 -3.59 0.88
CA VAL A 273 3.06 -2.33 0.50
C VAL A 273 3.23 -1.26 1.58
N GLY A 274 3.02 0.01 1.21
CA GLY A 274 3.16 1.12 2.14
C GLY A 274 4.60 1.54 2.40
N ASN A 275 4.82 2.18 3.53
CA ASN A 275 6.10 2.78 3.90
C ASN A 275 6.95 1.86 4.77
N LYS A 276 8.25 2.17 4.85
CA LYS A 276 9.22 1.47 5.73
C LYS A 276 9.36 -0.03 5.43
N LYS A 277 9.12 -0.44 4.19
CA LYS A 277 9.25 -1.83 3.70
C LYS A 277 10.63 -2.44 3.97
N ARG A 278 11.70 -1.64 3.87
CA ARG A 278 13.08 -2.06 4.20
C ARG A 278 13.29 -2.41 5.68
N LYS A 279 12.35 -2.04 6.56
CA LYS A 279 12.33 -2.40 7.99
C LYS A 279 11.32 -3.52 8.30
N GLY A 280 10.78 -4.19 7.28
CA GLY A 280 9.84 -5.32 7.42
C GLY A 280 8.35 -4.96 7.46
N TYR A 281 7.98 -3.67 7.32
CA TYR A 281 6.58 -3.25 7.36
C TYR A 281 5.82 -3.58 6.07
N GLY A 282 4.53 -3.86 6.22
CA GLY A 282 3.57 -3.96 5.13
C GLY A 282 3.60 -5.25 4.33
N TRP A 283 4.12 -6.32 4.92
CA TRP A 283 4.12 -7.67 4.35
C TRP A 283 2.82 -8.38 4.70
N PHE A 284 2.41 -9.34 3.87
CA PHE A 284 1.18 -10.10 4.04
C PHE A 284 1.42 -11.61 3.99
N SER A 285 0.52 -12.39 4.57
CA SER A 285 0.58 -13.85 4.53
C SER A 285 -0.80 -14.52 4.52
N ASP A 286 -0.82 -15.77 4.07
CA ASP A 286 -2.01 -16.65 4.04
C ASP A 286 -2.20 -17.41 5.37
N LYS A 287 -1.16 -17.46 6.20
CA LYS A 287 -1.15 -18.30 7.41
C LYS A 287 -2.01 -17.66 8.49
N ALA A 288 -2.81 -18.47 9.17
CA ALA A 288 -3.39 -18.07 10.45
C ALA A 288 -2.24 -17.90 11.46
N VAL A 289 -2.17 -16.73 12.11
CA VAL A 289 -1.20 -16.47 13.17
C VAL A 289 -1.48 -17.48 14.29
N GLY A 290 -0.53 -18.38 14.52
CA GLY A 290 -0.51 -19.24 15.68
C GLY A 290 -0.44 -18.37 16.93
N ARG A 291 -1.30 -18.68 17.90
CA ARG A 291 -1.28 -18.08 19.24
C ARG A 291 0.08 -18.23 19.91
#